data_AF-A0A5C0DZ53-F1
#
_entry.id   AF-A0A5C0DZ53-F1
#
_cell.length_a   1.000
_cell.length_b   1.000
_cell.length_c   1.000
_cell.angle_alpha   90.00
_cell.angle_beta   90.00
_cell.angle_gamma   90.00
#
_symmetry.space_group_name_H-M   'P 1'
#
loop_
_entity.id
_entity.type
_entity.pdbx_description
1 polymer ?
#
loop_
_entity_poly.entity_id
_entity_poly.type
_entity_poly.pdbx_seq_one_letter_code
_entity_poly.pdbx_strand_id
1 'polypeptide(L)'
;MMVETQLHGSRSAIGQRLVYIQYITSAPWNRKEIQRPLRYKGVGTALLRYARLRSVELGYGGRIGLHSLPTAERFYENQNMLNLGIDEEYENLTYFEYGMLRLQ
;
A
#
# COMPACT_ATOMS: atom_id res chain seq x y z
N MET A 1 -2.77 0.21 -10.72
CA MET A 1 -2.15 -0.48 -9.57
C MET A 1 -1.78 -1.86 -10.04
N MET A 2 -0.64 -2.39 -9.60
CA MET A 2 -0.29 -3.80 -9.77
C MET A 2 -0.05 -4.41 -8.40
N VAL A 3 -0.57 -5.63 -8.20
CA VAL A 3 -0.44 -6.37 -6.95
C VAL A 3 0.01 -7.79 -7.22
N GLU A 4 0.78 -8.31 -6.28
CA GLU A 4 1.22 -9.70 -6.23
C GLU A 4 0.49 -10.39 -5.09
N THR A 5 -0.19 -11.47 -5.41
CA THR A 5 -1.10 -12.16 -4.48
C THR A 5 -0.48 -13.43 -3.91
N GLN A 6 0.75 -13.75 -4.30
CA GLN A 6 1.45 -14.96 -3.89
C GLN A 6 2.88 -14.59 -3.46
N LEU A 7 3.55 -15.53 -2.79
CA LEU A 7 4.98 -15.49 -2.44
C LEU A 7 5.43 -14.45 -1.41
N HIS A 8 4.52 -13.61 -0.88
CA HIS A 8 4.88 -12.58 0.10
C HIS A 8 4.37 -12.88 1.51
N GLY A 9 5.25 -12.70 2.49
CA GLY A 9 4.98 -12.84 3.92
C GLY A 9 5.06 -11.49 4.63
N SER A 10 4.30 -11.35 5.71
CA SER A 10 4.36 -10.16 6.56
C SER A 10 5.61 -10.18 7.43
N ARG A 11 6.33 -9.04 7.46
CA ARG A 11 7.44 -8.81 8.37
C ARG A 11 6.95 -8.48 9.77
N SER A 12 5.78 -7.83 9.91
CA SER A 12 5.18 -7.50 11.22
C SER A 12 4.40 -8.67 11.85
N ALA A 13 3.99 -9.66 11.06
CA ALA A 13 3.29 -10.86 11.51
C ALA A 13 3.91 -12.12 10.89
N ILE A 14 4.98 -12.61 11.51
CA ILE A 14 5.76 -13.76 11.02
C ILE A 14 4.86 -14.98 10.73
N GLY A 15 5.09 -15.62 9.58
CA GLY A 15 4.33 -16.77 9.11
C GLY A 15 2.99 -16.43 8.47
N GLN A 16 2.56 -15.16 8.48
CA GLN A 16 1.33 -14.73 7.82
C GLN A 16 1.60 -14.24 6.41
N ARG A 17 0.71 -14.57 5.46
CA ARG A 17 0.77 -14.07 4.08
C ARG A 17 0.21 -12.64 3.99
N LEU A 18 0.62 -11.92 2.94
CA LEU A 18 0.06 -10.62 2.57
C LEU A 18 -0.06 -10.47 1.06
N VAL A 19 -0.83 -9.47 0.61
CA VAL A 19 -0.80 -9.02 -0.79
C VAL A 19 0.25 -7.92 -0.92
N TYR A 20 1.22 -8.11 -1.80
CA TYR A 20 2.25 -7.11 -2.04
C TYR A 20 1.82 -6.15 -3.16
N ILE A 21 2.01 -4.84 -2.98
CA ILE A 21 1.68 -3.84 -3.99
C ILE A 21 2.98 -3.37 -4.65
N GLN A 22 3.17 -3.72 -5.93
CA GLN A 22 4.34 -3.25 -6.68
C GLN A 22 4.26 -1.74 -6.93
N TYR A 23 3.09 -1.23 -7.29
CA TYR A 23 2.89 0.21 -7.49
C TYR A 23 1.43 0.65 -7.40
N ILE A 24 1.23 1.87 -6.90
CA ILE A 24 -0.01 2.63 -6.97
C ILE A 24 0.22 3.87 -7.84
N THR A 25 -0.69 4.12 -8.77
CA THR A 25 -0.66 5.34 -9.59
C THR A 25 -2.06 5.86 -9.80
N SER A 26 -2.20 7.19 -9.80
CA SER A 26 -3.41 7.90 -10.19
C SER A 26 -3.14 8.67 -11.48
N ALA A 27 -4.17 8.80 -12.33
CA ALA A 27 -4.04 9.55 -13.58
C ALA A 27 -3.65 11.02 -13.33
N PRO A 28 -2.94 11.68 -14.26
CA PRO A 28 -2.43 13.05 -14.08
C PRO A 28 -3.50 14.07 -13.63
N TRP A 29 -4.71 14.03 -14.20
CA TRP A 29 -5.83 14.93 -13.87
C TRP A 29 -6.42 14.73 -12.45
N ASN A 30 -5.93 13.73 -11.70
CA ASN A 30 -6.26 13.49 -10.29
C ASN A 30 -5.12 13.93 -9.34
N ARG A 31 -4.08 14.59 -9.85
CA ARG A 31 -2.93 15.10 -9.06
C ARG A 31 -3.00 16.62 -8.96
N LYS A 32 -2.89 17.15 -7.73
CA LYS A 32 -3.12 18.59 -7.42
C LYS A 32 -2.04 19.50 -8.01
N GLU A 33 -0.90 18.90 -8.36
CA GLU A 33 0.26 19.52 -8.99
C GLU A 33 0.04 19.72 -10.50
N ILE A 34 -0.88 18.98 -11.11
CA ILE A 34 -1.13 18.98 -12.56
C ILE A 34 -2.47 19.64 -12.89
N GLN A 35 -3.54 19.35 -12.14
CA GLN A 35 -4.87 19.89 -12.40
C GLN A 35 -5.55 20.45 -11.15
N ARG A 36 -6.17 21.63 -11.29
CA ARG A 36 -7.05 22.25 -10.29
C ARG A 36 -8.28 22.85 -10.97
N PRO A 37 -9.52 22.43 -10.61
CA PRO A 37 -9.85 21.42 -9.61
C PRO A 37 -9.45 20.00 -10.06
N LEU A 38 -9.23 19.12 -9.08
CA LEU A 38 -9.01 17.69 -9.31
C LEU A 38 -10.26 17.07 -9.95
N ARG A 39 -10.09 16.17 -10.94
CA ARG A 39 -11.24 15.39 -11.46
C ARG A 39 -11.75 14.40 -10.41
N TYR A 40 -10.84 13.69 -9.73
CA TYR A 40 -11.14 12.81 -8.61
C TYR A 40 -10.12 12.98 -7.48
N LYS A 41 -10.61 12.93 -6.24
CA LYS A 41 -9.79 12.92 -5.01
C LYS A 41 -9.86 11.54 -4.34
N GLY A 42 -8.77 11.11 -3.71
CA GLY A 42 -8.75 9.87 -2.91
C GLY A 42 -8.53 8.57 -3.72
N VAL A 43 -8.15 8.65 -4.99
CA VAL A 43 -7.91 7.47 -5.84
C VAL A 43 -6.88 6.51 -5.22
N GLY A 44 -5.76 7.02 -4.69
CA GLY A 44 -4.75 6.20 -4.03
C GLY A 44 -5.29 5.48 -2.79
N THR A 45 -6.04 6.19 -1.95
CA THR A 45 -6.70 5.61 -0.76
C THR A 45 -7.70 4.52 -1.13
N ALA A 46 -8.49 4.74 -2.19
CA ALA A 46 -9.43 3.74 -2.69
C ALA A 46 -8.71 2.48 -3.19
N LEU A 47 -7.58 2.64 -3.89
CA LEU A 47 -6.75 1.52 -4.36
C LEU A 47 -6.13 0.74 -3.19
N LEU A 48 -5.62 1.41 -2.16
CA LEU A 48 -5.14 0.75 -0.93
C LEU A 48 -6.26 -0.05 -0.27
N ARG A 49 -7.46 0.54 -0.13
CA ARG A 49 -8.63 -0.15 0.42
C ARG A 49 -8.98 -1.39 -0.39
N TYR A 50 -8.98 -1.28 -1.72
CA TYR A 50 -9.23 -2.42 -2.61
C TYR A 50 -8.20 -3.54 -2.38
N ALA A 51 -6.90 -3.22 -2.29
CA ALA A 51 -5.86 -4.23 -2.01
C ALA A 51 -6.08 -4.95 -0.66
N ARG A 52 -6.51 -4.21 0.37
CA ARG A 52 -6.86 -4.81 1.66
C ARG A 52 -8.06 -5.74 1.57
N LEU A 53 -9.13 -5.33 0.88
CA LEU A 53 -10.30 -6.20 0.67
C LEU A 53 -9.92 -7.45 -0.11
N ARG A 54 -9.09 -7.32 -1.15
CA ARG A 54 -8.56 -8.47 -1.89
C ARG A 54 -7.75 -9.41 -1.01
N SER A 55 -6.94 -8.86 -0.10
CA SER A 55 -6.20 -9.64 0.90
C SER A 55 -7.14 -10.40 1.85
N VAL A 56 -8.29 -9.83 2.24
CA VAL A 56 -9.33 -10.56 2.99
C VAL A 56 -9.92 -11.71 2.17
N GLU A 57 -10.29 -11.47 0.92
CA GLU A 57 -10.85 -12.50 0.03
C GLU A 57 -9.91 -13.69 -0.18
N LEU A 58 -8.60 -13.44 -0.17
CA LEU A 58 -7.55 -14.47 -0.28
C LEU A 58 -7.24 -15.19 1.05
N GLY A 59 -7.90 -14.81 2.15
CA GLY A 59 -7.67 -15.37 3.48
C GLY A 59 -6.44 -14.80 4.22
N TYR A 60 -5.86 -13.70 3.75
CA TYR A 60 -4.66 -13.07 4.36
C TYR A 60 -5.01 -12.03 5.42
N GLY A 61 -6.31 -11.87 5.72
CA GLY A 61 -6.81 -11.03 6.81
C GLY A 61 -6.69 -9.53 6.56
N GLY A 62 -6.52 -9.09 5.31
CA GLY A 62 -6.42 -7.68 4.95
C GLY A 62 -5.02 -7.08 5.06
N ARG A 63 -4.01 -7.93 5.24
CA ARG A 63 -2.59 -7.57 5.24
C ARG A 63 -2.11 -7.22 3.85
N ILE A 64 -1.40 -6.11 3.73
CA ILE A 64 -0.72 -5.70 2.50
C ILE A 64 0.66 -5.14 2.85
N GLY A 65 1.59 -5.20 1.92
CA GLY A 65 2.94 -4.64 2.04
C GLY A 65 3.38 -3.93 0.77
N LEU A 66 4.24 -2.93 0.89
CA LEU A 66 4.85 -2.23 -0.25
C LEU A 66 6.16 -1.54 0.13
N HIS A 67 7.03 -1.33 -0.85
CA HIS A 67 8.15 -0.40 -0.74
C HIS A 67 7.76 0.95 -1.33
N SER A 68 7.91 2.02 -0.56
CA SER A 68 7.54 3.38 -0.96
C SER A 68 8.70 4.08 -1.65
N LEU A 69 8.41 4.81 -2.72
CA LEU A 69 9.33 5.85 -3.19
C LEU A 69 9.46 6.93 -2.11
N PRO A 70 10.64 7.57 -1.93
CA PRO A 70 10.85 8.60 -0.90
C PRO A 70 9.84 9.76 -0.97
N THR A 71 9.42 10.13 -2.17
CA THR A 71 8.45 11.22 -2.39
C THR A 71 7.01 10.85 -1.99
N ALA A 72 6.73 9.57 -1.72
CA ALA A 72 5.40 9.06 -1.42
C ALA A 72 5.22 8.57 0.03
N GLU A 73 6.27 8.56 0.86
CA GLU A 73 6.21 8.04 2.22
C GLU A 73 5.11 8.71 3.06
N ARG A 74 5.06 10.05 3.02
CA ARG A 74 4.03 10.84 3.71
C ARG A 74 2.61 10.45 3.30
N PHE A 75 2.38 9.97 2.08
CA PHE A 75 1.08 9.47 1.69
C PHE A 75 0.73 8.23 2.51
N TYR A 76 1.61 7.24 2.62
CA TYR A 76 1.36 5.99 3.36
C TYR A 76 1.31 6.19 4.88
N GLU A 77 2.11 7.10 5.43
CA GLU A 77 2.03 7.53 6.83
C GLU A 77 0.65 8.11 7.17
N ASN A 78 0.11 8.99 6.30
CA ASN A 78 -1.24 9.54 6.45
C ASN A 78 -2.35 8.49 6.31
N GLN A 79 -2.03 7.30 5.80
CA GLN A 79 -2.94 6.15 5.78
C GLN A 79 -2.78 5.27 7.02
N ASN A 80 -1.89 5.61 7.96
CA ASN A 80 -1.55 4.83 9.15
C ASN A 80 -1.03 3.42 8.81
N MET A 81 -0.26 3.29 7.73
CA MET A 81 0.53 2.07 7.50
C MET A 81 1.71 2.03 8.48
N LEU A 82 2.05 0.83 8.93
CA LEU A 82 3.22 0.59 9.77
C LEU A 82 4.47 0.79 8.92
N ASN A 83 5.27 1.81 9.26
CA ASN A 83 6.60 2.02 8.69
C ASN A 83 7.57 1.02 9.35
N LEU A 84 8.19 0.17 8.55
CA LEU A 84 9.13 -0.87 8.99
C LEU A 84 10.59 -0.55 8.65
N GLY A 85 10.87 0.70 8.24
CA GLY A 85 12.21 1.19 7.95
C GLY A 85 12.67 0.91 6.52
N ILE A 86 13.91 1.33 6.26
CA ILE A 86 14.59 1.14 4.99
C ILE A 86 14.95 -0.34 4.81
N ASP A 87 14.70 -0.86 3.62
CA ASP A 87 15.18 -2.17 3.20
C ASP A 87 16.41 -2.01 2.28
N GLU A 88 17.59 -2.35 2.82
CA GLU A 88 18.85 -2.28 2.08
C GLU A 88 18.91 -3.26 0.89
N GLU A 89 18.12 -4.34 0.93
CA GLU A 89 18.03 -5.34 -0.15
C GLU A 89 17.05 -4.92 -1.25
N TYR A 90 16.21 -3.90 -1.00
CA TYR A 90 15.19 -3.43 -1.93
C TYR A 90 15.38 -1.94 -2.25
N GLU A 91 16.43 -1.64 -3.03
CA GLU A 91 16.74 -0.30 -3.53
C GLU A 91 16.86 0.79 -2.44
N ASN A 92 17.09 0.42 -1.18
CA ASN A 92 17.04 1.32 -0.02
C ASN A 92 15.70 2.05 0.12
N LEU A 93 14.60 1.42 -0.29
CA LEU A 93 13.25 1.97 -0.13
C LEU A 93 12.67 1.64 1.24
N THR A 94 11.85 2.55 1.76
CA THR A 94 11.15 2.34 3.03
C THR A 94 9.98 1.37 2.84
N TYR A 95 9.96 0.30 3.64
CA TYR A 95 8.93 -0.72 3.62
C TYR A 95 7.75 -0.38 4.55
N PHE A 96 6.52 -0.54 4.06
CA PHE A 96 5.29 -0.26 4.79
C PHE A 96 4.34 -1.47 4.78
N GLU A 97 3.62 -1.69 5.88
CA GLU A 97 2.58 -2.73 5.98
C GLU A 97 1.26 -2.22 6.56
N TYR A 98 0.14 -2.83 6.14
CA TYR A 98 -1.03 -2.94 7.01
C TYR A 98 -1.10 -4.32 7.65
N GLY A 99 -1.45 -4.33 8.94
CA GLY A 99 -1.88 -5.53 9.64
C GLY A 99 -3.33 -5.92 9.34
N MET A 100 -3.91 -6.77 10.19
CA MET A 100 -5.27 -7.27 10.01
C MET A 100 -6.29 -6.14 9.83
N LEU A 101 -7.18 -6.30 8.84
CA LEU A 101 -8.34 -5.43 8.67
C LEU A 101 -9.39 -5.80 9.71
N ARG A 102 -9.59 -4.91 10.68
CA ARG A 102 -10.74 -4.96 11.59
C ARG A 102 -11.84 -4.13 10.95
N LEU A 103 -12.91 -4.78 10.51
CA LEU A 103 -14.12 -4.08 10.11
C LEU A 103 -14.77 -3.54 11.40
N GLN A 104 -15.00 -2.23 11.43
CA GLN A 104 -15.85 -1.59 12.44
C GLN A 104 -17.31 -1.75 12.02
#